data_AF-X0XX04-F1
#
_entry.id   AF-X0XX04-F1
#
_cell.length_a   1.000
_cell.length_b   1.000
_cell.length_c   1.000
_cell.angle_alpha   90.00
_cell.angle_beta   90.00
_cell.angle_gamma   90.00
#
_symmetry.space_group_name_H-M   'P 1'
#
loop_
_entity.id
_entity.type
_entity.pdbx_description
1 polymer ?
#
loop_
_entity_poly.entity_id
_entity_poly.type
_entity_poly.pdbx_seq_one_letter_code
_entity_poly.pdbx_strand_id
1 'polypeptide(L)'
;MDKMGLSLTQVGFLAGISRFLMFIVQPMSGYWADRHPSRSFILIGLLMPILFIPLTGLTTGFYRLLFCIVIGSTGSSLFHPPVTGMVPQYAGRKLGLAMSIYN
;
A
#
# COMPACT_ATOMS: atom_id res chain seq x y z
N MET A 1 -10.71 -20.30 6.79
CA MET A 1 -11.59 -19.99 5.65
C MET A 1 -13.06 -20.19 6.03
N ASP A 2 -13.39 -21.20 6.83
CA ASP A 2 -14.75 -21.40 7.37
C ASP A 2 -15.23 -20.30 8.35
N LYS A 3 -14.32 -19.57 9.00
CA LYS A 3 -14.67 -18.50 9.98
C LYS A 3 -15.30 -17.24 9.38
N MET A 4 -15.21 -17.00 8.07
CA MET A 4 -15.77 -15.80 7.42
C MET A 4 -16.88 -16.12 6.40
N GLY A 5 -17.16 -17.40 6.12
CA GLY A 5 -18.14 -17.81 5.11
C GLY A 5 -17.80 -17.38 3.68
N LEU A 6 -16.51 -17.16 3.38
CA LEU A 6 -16.04 -16.72 2.06
C LEU A 6 -15.71 -17.92 1.17
N SER A 7 -16.09 -17.85 -0.10
CA SER A 7 -15.64 -18.83 -1.09
C SER A 7 -14.16 -18.66 -1.42
N LEU A 8 -13.50 -19.74 -1.87
CA LEU A 8 -12.11 -19.67 -2.35
C LEU A 8 -11.94 -18.63 -3.47
N THR A 9 -12.95 -18.50 -4.35
CA THR A 9 -12.97 -17.49 -5.42
C THR A 9 -12.95 -16.07 -4.85
N GLN A 10 -13.72 -15.80 -3.80
CA GLN A 10 -13.75 -14.49 -3.15
C GLN A 10 -12.41 -14.15 -2.49
N VAL A 11 -11.78 -15.12 -1.82
CA VAL A 11 -10.45 -14.92 -1.23
C VAL A 11 -9.41 -14.68 -2.32
N GLY A 12 -9.44 -15.47 -3.40
CA GLY A 12 -8.56 -15.27 -4.55
C GLY A 12 -8.75 -13.91 -5.20
N PHE A 13 -9.99 -13.43 -5.31
CA PHE A 13 -10.29 -12.10 -5.81
C PHE A 13 -9.73 -10.99 -4.91
N LEU A 14 -9.88 -11.10 -3.59
CA LEU A 14 -9.31 -10.13 -2.64
C LEU A 14 -7.77 -10.04 -2.73
N ALA A 15 -7.11 -11.18 -2.89
CA ALA A 15 -5.67 -11.22 -3.12
C ALA A 15 -5.28 -10.67 -4.51
N GLY A 16 -6.09 -10.92 -5.53
CA GLY A 16 -5.87 -10.40 -6.88
C GLY A 16 -6.01 -8.89 -6.96
N ILE A 17 -7.09 -8.34 -6.42
CA ILE A 17 -7.36 -6.89 -6.48
C ILE A 17 -6.34 -6.09 -5.67
N SER A 18 -5.88 -6.60 -4.53
CA SER A 18 -4.83 -5.93 -3.73
C SER A 18 -3.52 -5.81 -4.51
N ARG A 19 -3.08 -6.89 -5.18
CA ARG A 19 -1.89 -6.86 -6.05
C ARG A 19 -2.08 -5.94 -7.26
N PHE A 20 -3.26 -5.97 -7.86
CA PHE A 20 -3.58 -5.11 -9.00
C PHE A 20 -3.52 -3.62 -8.61
N LEU A 21 -4.06 -3.25 -7.45
CA LEU A 21 -3.97 -1.89 -6.92
C LEU A 21 -2.53 -1.49 -6.63
N MET A 22 -1.72 -2.39 -6.05
CA MET A 22 -0.29 -2.15 -5.88
C MET A 22 0.41 -1.81 -7.20
N PHE A 23 0.12 -2.56 -8.26
CA PHE A 23 0.73 -2.32 -9.55
C PHE A 23 0.32 -0.97 -10.17
N ILE A 24 -0.97 -0.59 -10.11
CA ILE A 24 -1.48 0.62 -10.76
C ILE A 24 -1.20 1.89 -9.96
N VAL A 25 -1.38 1.85 -8.63
CA VAL A 25 -1.31 3.05 -7.78
C VAL A 25 0.13 3.52 -7.60
N GLN A 26 1.11 2.60 -7.57
CA GLN A 26 2.50 2.96 -7.34
C GLN A 26 3.06 3.95 -8.39
N PRO A 27 2.99 3.69 -9.73
CA PRO A 27 3.46 4.64 -10.73
C PRO A 27 2.81 6.03 -10.63
N MET A 28 1.50 6.07 -10.39
CA MET A 28 0.74 7.31 -10.24
C MET A 28 1.21 8.09 -9.00
N SER A 29 1.41 7.39 -7.89
CA SER A 29 1.86 7.99 -6.62
C SER A 29 3.27 8.58 -6.73
N GLY A 30 4.19 7.89 -7.41
CA GLY A 30 5.54 8.41 -7.67
C GLY A 30 5.48 9.68 -8.52
N TYR A 31 4.76 9.64 -9.64
CA TYR A 31 4.60 10.81 -10.51
C TYR A 31 4.00 12.03 -9.77
N TRP A 32 3.01 11.83 -8.91
CA TRP A 32 2.39 12.93 -8.16
C TRP A 32 3.27 13.45 -7.03
N ALA A 33 3.97 12.58 -6.32
CA ALA A 33 4.89 12.98 -5.25
C ALA A 33 6.11 13.72 -5.78
N ASP A 34 6.61 13.35 -6.96
CA ASP A 34 7.72 14.05 -7.62
C ASP A 34 7.30 15.47 -8.03
N ARG A 35 6.06 15.65 -8.49
CA ARG A 35 5.53 16.95 -8.90
C ARG A 35 5.12 17.84 -7.73
N HIS A 36 4.71 17.25 -6.61
CA HIS A 36 4.26 17.95 -5.41
C HIS A 36 5.07 17.47 -4.20
N PRO A 37 6.28 18.01 -4.00
CA PRO A 37 7.17 17.59 -2.91
C PRO A 37 6.52 17.90 -1.56
N SER A 38 5.81 16.90 -1.03
CA SER A 38 5.10 16.97 0.24
C SER A 38 5.18 15.62 0.94
N ARG A 39 5.21 15.65 2.27
CA ARG A 39 5.16 14.43 3.09
C ARG A 39 3.74 13.85 3.18
N SER A 40 2.74 14.54 2.61
CA SER A 40 1.33 14.17 2.70
C SER A 40 1.07 12.80 2.08
N PHE A 41 1.68 12.48 0.94
CA PHE A 41 1.52 11.16 0.29
C PHE A 41 2.00 10.01 1.16
N ILE A 42 3.12 10.20 1.85
CA ILE A 42 3.71 9.21 2.78
C ILE A 42 2.80 9.03 4.00
N LEU A 43 2.35 10.13 4.60
CA LEU A 43 1.51 10.11 5.79
C LEU A 43 0.13 9.49 5.50
N ILE A 44 -0.54 9.93 4.43
CA ILE A 44 -1.84 9.39 4.01
C ILE A 44 -1.68 7.91 3.62
N GLY A 45 -0.64 7.59 2.86
CA GLY A 45 -0.33 6.22 2.45
C GLY A 45 -0.10 5.28 3.62
N LEU A 46 0.48 5.75 4.73
CA LEU A 46 0.70 4.96 5.93
C LEU A 46 -0.56 4.87 6.82
N LEU A 47 -1.33 5.95 6.96
CA LEU A 47 -2.52 5.99 7.81
C LEU A 47 -3.60 5.02 7.33
N MET A 48 -3.78 4.88 6.02
CA MET A 48 -4.79 3.98 5.46
C MET A 48 -4.59 2.50 5.85
N PRO A 49 -3.45 1.84 5.61
CA PRO A 49 -3.25 0.46 6.06
C PRO A 49 -3.27 0.33 7.58
N ILE A 50 -2.78 1.32 8.34
CA ILE A 50 -2.87 1.31 9.81
C ILE A 50 -4.32 1.23 10.29
N LEU A 51 -5.23 1.96 9.64
CA LEU A 51 -6.64 1.97 10.01
C LEU A 51 -7.39 0.74 9.46
N PHE A 52 -7.20 0.43 8.18
CA PHE A 52 -8.08 -0.52 7.48
C PHE A 52 -7.62 -1.97 7.55
N ILE A 53 -6.31 -2.26 7.69
CA ILE A 53 -5.85 -3.65 7.83
C ILE A 53 -6.35 -4.27 9.15
N PRO A 54 -6.23 -3.62 10.32
CA PRO A 54 -6.77 -4.18 11.57
C PRO A 54 -8.30 -4.36 11.53
N LEU A 55 -9.02 -3.46 10.86
CA LEU A 55 -10.48 -3.57 10.69
C LEU A 55 -10.89 -4.85 9.95
N THR A 56 -10.05 -5.41 9.06
CA THR A 56 -10.37 -6.66 8.36
C THR A 56 -10.67 -7.82 9.30
N GLY A 57 -10.02 -7.86 10.48
CA GLY A 57 -10.26 -8.89 11.50
C GLY A 57 -11.61 -8.76 12.22
N LEU A 58 -12.21 -7.57 12.18
CA LEU A 58 -13.52 -7.27 12.77
C LEU A 58 -14.66 -7.34 11.76
N THR A 59 -14.35 -7.32 10.46
CA THR A 59 -15.37 -7.34 9.40
C THR A 59 -15.91 -8.75 9.14
N THR A 60 -17.23 -8.84 8.96
CA THR A 60 -17.90 -10.03 8.46
C THR A 60 -18.50 -9.75 7.07
N GLY A 61 -18.34 -10.70 6.16
CA GLY A 61 -18.87 -10.63 4.79
C GLY A 61 -17.91 -10.00 3.77
N PHE A 62 -18.05 -10.45 2.52
CA PHE A 62 -17.15 -10.16 1.40
C PHE A 62 -16.97 -8.66 1.12
N TYR A 63 -18.06 -7.90 1.00
CA TYR A 63 -17.99 -6.49 0.57
C TYR A 63 -17.28 -5.58 1.59
N ARG A 64 -17.42 -5.85 2.89
CA ARG A 64 -16.73 -5.07 3.93
C ARG A 64 -15.23 -5.36 3.95
N LEU A 65 -14.87 -6.63 3.77
CA LEU A 65 -13.49 -7.05 3.60
C LEU A 65 -12.87 -6.45 2.34
N LEU A 66 -13.61 -6.48 1.22
CA LEU A 66 -13.17 -5.87 -0.04
C LEU A 66 -12.87 -4.38 0.15
N PHE A 67 -13.78 -3.64 0.78
CA PHE A 67 -13.57 -2.22 1.07
C PHE A 67 -12.31 -1.96 1.89
N CYS A 68 -12.12 -2.71 2.98
CA CYS A 68 -10.93 -2.56 3.84
C CYS A 68 -9.64 -2.92 3.08
N ILE A 69 -9.65 -4.00 2.30
CA ILE A 69 -8.49 -4.43 1.51
C ILE A 69 -8.17 -3.42 0.42
N VAL A 70 -9.16 -2.90 -0.29
CA VAL A 70 -8.96 -1.89 -1.34
C VAL A 70 -8.29 -0.66 -0.74
N ILE A 71 -8.85 -0.10 0.34
CA ILE A 71 -8.30 1.11 0.96
C ILE A 71 -6.91 0.86 1.56
N GLY A 72 -6.74 -0.23 2.32
CA GLY A 72 -5.46 -0.58 2.90
C GLY A 72 -4.38 -0.83 1.84
N SER A 73 -4.72 -1.49 0.74
CA SER A 73 -3.80 -1.77 -0.36
C SER A 73 -3.45 -0.51 -1.13
N THR A 74 -4.43 0.34 -1.45
CA THR A 74 -4.18 1.65 -2.08
C THR A 74 -3.27 2.52 -1.22
N GLY A 75 -3.53 2.59 0.09
CA GLY A 75 -2.68 3.31 1.03
C GLY A 75 -1.24 2.83 1.03
N SER A 76 -1.02 1.52 1.22
CA SER A 76 0.32 0.92 1.17
C SER A 76 1.03 1.26 -0.15
N SER A 77 0.30 1.24 -1.27
CA SER A 77 0.82 1.58 -2.59
C SER A 77 1.21 3.05 -2.77
N LEU A 78 0.47 3.97 -2.14
CA LEU A 78 0.77 5.41 -2.14
C LEU A 78 2.05 5.74 -1.36
N PHE A 79 2.43 4.90 -0.40
CA PHE A 79 3.58 5.12 0.48
C PHE A 79 4.91 4.72 -0.17
N HIS A 80 4.97 3.59 -0.89
CA HIS A 80 6.24 2.98 -1.32
C HIS A 80 7.07 3.89 -2.26
N PRO A 81 6.56 4.39 -3.39
CA PRO A 81 7.38 5.16 -4.33
C PRO A 81 7.90 6.48 -3.76
N PRO A 82 7.09 7.30 -3.05
CA PRO A 82 7.57 8.54 -2.44
C PRO A 82 8.68 8.31 -1.40
N VAL A 83 8.58 7.24 -0.58
CA VAL A 83 9.62 6.93 0.41
C VAL A 83 10.91 6.46 -0.26
N THR A 84 10.81 5.57 -1.26
CA THR A 84 11.99 5.15 -2.05
C THR A 84 12.67 6.36 -2.69
N GLY A 85 11.88 7.33 -3.20
CA GLY A 85 12.38 8.59 -3.77
C GLY A 85 13.09 9.51 -2.77
N MET A 86 12.88 9.34 -1.46
CA MET A 86 13.61 10.09 -0.44
C MET A 86 15.00 9.52 -0.14
N VAL A 87 15.25 8.23 -0.37
CA VAL A 87 16.54 7.58 -0.04
C VAL A 87 17.75 8.32 -0.64
N PRO A 88 17.75 8.72 -1.93
CA PRO A 88 18.88 9.46 -2.52
C PRO A 88 19.17 10.80 -1.84
N GLN A 89 18.16 11.45 -1.22
CA GLN A 89 18.31 12.73 -0.53
C GLN A 89 19.15 12.61 0.75
N TYR A 90 19.19 11.41 1.35
CA TYR A 90 19.91 11.15 2.61
C TYR A 90 21.11 10.19 2.45
N ALA A 91 21.28 9.57 1.28
CA ALA A 91 22.28 8.52 1.06
C ALA A 91 23.74 9.00 0.95
N GLY A 92 23.96 10.30 0.69
CA GLY A 92 25.28 10.86 0.47
C GLY A 92 26.05 10.15 -0.65
N ARG A 93 27.33 9.83 -0.41
CA ARG A 93 28.22 9.20 -1.43
C ARG A 93 27.95 7.70 -1.66
N LYS A 94 27.12 7.06 -0.83
CA LYS A 94 26.92 5.60 -0.84
C LYS A 94 25.48 5.22 -1.22
N LEU A 95 24.97 5.77 -2.33
CA LEU A 95 23.60 5.52 -2.81
C LEU A 95 23.27 4.03 -2.94
N GLY A 96 24.16 3.23 -3.54
CA GLY A 96 23.93 1.80 -3.72
C GLY A 96 23.79 1.03 -2.40
N LEU A 97 24.58 1.40 -1.37
CA LEU A 97 24.46 0.80 -0.04
C LEU A 97 23.16 1.23 0.66
N ALA A 98 22.79 2.51 0.56
CA ALA A 98 21.57 3.02 1.16
C ALA A 98 20.31 2.37 0.55
N MET A 99 20.27 2.20 -0.78
CA MET A 99 19.19 1.49 -1.46
C MET A 99 19.16 0.00 -1.08
N SER A 100 20.32 -0.64 -0.91
CA SER A 100 20.39 -2.04 -0.46
C SER A 100 19.87 -2.25 0.97
N ILE A 101 20.10 -1.29 1.88
CA ILE A 101 19.56 -1.33 3.25
C ILE A 101 18.06 -1.06 3.28
N TYR A 102 17.56 -0.24 2.34
CA TYR A 102 16.15 0.12 2.25
C TYR A 102 15.26 -1.00 1.69
N ASN A 103 15.78 -1.78 0.74
CA ASN A 103 15.05 -2.78 -0.02
C ASN A 103 14.95 -4.13 0.72
#